data_AF-A4FYX9-F1
#
_entry.id   AF-A4FYX9-F1
#
_cell.length_a   1.000
_cell.length_b   1.000
_cell.length_c   1.000
_cell.angle_alpha   90.00
_cell.angle_beta   90.00
_cell.angle_gamma   90.00
#
_symmetry.space_group_name_H-M   'P 1'
#
loop_
_entity.id
_entity.type
_entity.pdbx_description
1 polymer ?
#
loop_
_entity_poly.entity_id
_entity_poly.type
_entity_poly.pdbx_seq_one_letter_code
_entity_poly.pdbx_strand_id
1 'polypeptide(L)'
;MENRNEVEKLEEIIKTLEQLRIIYKNVHIGEIPEDAEEFWGELELATGETAGILLSYDNIDHLIKTKDYLDFLELVRMKNLKNLAEKINLEDYPQMHLNYLFISHAIGLLQSYSLLVLKDISNNEI
;
A
#
# COMPACT_ATOMS: atom_id res chain seq x y z
N MET A 1 27.77 6.90 7.97
CA MET A 1 27.48 5.88 6.92
C MET A 1 26.02 5.47 6.94
N GLU A 2 25.39 5.23 8.11
CA GLU A 2 23.95 4.90 8.19
C GLU A 2 23.04 5.92 7.51
N ASN A 3 23.24 7.21 7.76
CA ASN A 3 22.37 8.27 7.22
C ASN A 3 22.35 8.34 5.67
N ARG A 4 23.44 7.94 5.00
CA ARG A 4 23.51 7.92 3.53
C ARG A 4 22.68 6.77 2.94
N ASN A 5 22.67 5.61 3.60
CA ASN A 5 21.90 4.45 3.17
C ASN A 5 20.38 4.67 3.34
N GLU A 6 19.98 5.40 4.39
CA GLU A 6 18.57 5.74 4.61
C GLU A 6 18.04 6.73 3.56
N VAL A 7 18.84 7.73 3.15
CA VAL A 7 18.49 8.66 2.08
C VAL A 7 18.36 7.94 0.73
N GLU A 8 19.33 7.09 0.37
CA GLU A 8 19.30 6.31 -0.88
C GLU A 8 18.04 5.41 -0.93
N LYS A 9 17.70 4.76 0.19
CA LYS A 9 16.48 3.95 0.34
C LYS A 9 15.20 4.79 0.22
N LEU A 10 15.17 5.98 0.82
CA LEU A 10 14.01 6.88 0.73
C LEU A 10 13.77 7.34 -0.71
N GLU A 11 14.83 7.69 -1.44
CA GLU A 11 14.73 8.05 -2.86
C GLU A 11 14.18 6.92 -3.72
N GLU A 12 14.60 5.67 -3.46
CA GLU A 12 14.08 4.49 -4.16
C GLU A 12 12.59 4.27 -3.88
N ILE A 13 12.18 4.40 -2.62
CA ILE A 13 10.77 4.28 -2.21
C ILE A 13 9.92 5.36 -2.89
N ILE A 14 10.36 6.62 -2.90
CA ILE A 14 9.64 7.73 -3.54
C ILE A 14 9.45 7.44 -5.03
N LYS A 15 10.53 7.09 -5.75
CA LYS A 15 10.47 6.73 -7.18
C LYS A 15 9.47 5.60 -7.45
N THR A 16 9.44 4.61 -6.58
CA THR A 16 8.51 3.48 -6.72
C THR A 16 7.07 3.89 -6.43
N LEU A 17 6.82 4.70 -5.40
CA LEU A 17 5.49 5.24 -5.09
C LEU A 17 4.96 6.13 -6.23
N GLU A 18 5.80 6.92 -6.89
CA GLU A 18 5.43 7.69 -8.08
C GLU A 18 4.98 6.78 -9.24
N GLN A 19 5.71 5.69 -9.49
CA GLN A 19 5.31 4.70 -10.50
C GLN A 19 3.99 4.03 -10.15
N LEU A 20 3.82 3.61 -8.90
CA LEU A 20 2.56 3.01 -8.43
C LEU A 20 1.40 4.00 -8.54
N ARG A 21 1.61 5.29 -8.25
CA ARG A 21 0.60 6.36 -8.42
C ARG A 21 0.15 6.48 -9.88
N ILE A 22 1.06 6.29 -10.84
CA ILE A 22 0.73 6.30 -12.28
C ILE A 22 -0.03 5.02 -12.65
N ILE A 23 0.44 3.86 -12.21
CA ILE A 23 -0.19 2.56 -12.49
C ILE A 23 -1.60 2.52 -11.93
N TYR A 24 -1.80 2.96 -10.68
CA TYR A 24 -3.09 2.95 -9.99
C TYR A 24 -4.21 3.60 -10.80
N LYS A 25 -3.93 4.71 -11.48
CA LYS A 25 -4.90 5.41 -12.35
C LYS A 25 -5.43 4.54 -13.50
N ASN A 26 -4.75 3.45 -13.80
CA ASN A 26 -5.06 2.50 -14.86
C ASN A 26 -5.42 1.10 -14.29
N VAL A 27 -5.42 0.92 -12.97
CA VAL A 27 -5.79 -0.35 -12.34
C VAL A 27 -7.30 -0.49 -12.38
N HIS A 28 -7.77 -1.52 -13.09
CA HIS A 28 -9.15 -1.97 -13.03
C HIS A 28 -9.25 -3.16 -12.05
N ILE A 29 -10.16 -3.07 -11.09
CA ILE A 29 -10.36 -4.14 -10.09
C ILE A 29 -10.95 -5.41 -10.73
N GLY A 30 -11.60 -5.27 -11.88
CA GLY A 30 -12.21 -6.36 -12.63
C GLY A 30 -13.65 -6.63 -12.18
N GLU A 31 -14.25 -7.67 -12.74
CA GLU A 31 -15.58 -8.14 -12.35
C GLU A 31 -15.52 -8.94 -11.05
N ILE A 32 -16.64 -9.01 -10.33
CA ILE A 32 -16.77 -9.77 -9.08
C ILE A 32 -16.82 -11.26 -9.43
N PRO A 33 -15.86 -12.08 -8.96
CA PRO A 33 -15.92 -13.53 -9.13
C PRO A 33 -16.90 -14.15 -8.14
N GLU A 34 -17.84 -14.98 -8.62
CA GLU A 34 -18.86 -15.65 -7.78
C GLU A 34 -18.22 -16.47 -6.63
N ASP A 35 -17.16 -17.22 -6.92
CA ASP A 35 -16.51 -18.10 -5.95
C ASP A 35 -15.46 -17.40 -5.07
N ALA A 36 -15.20 -16.12 -5.29
CA ALA A 36 -14.19 -15.35 -4.56
C ALA A 36 -14.66 -13.94 -4.16
N GLU A 37 -15.97 -13.74 -4.00
CA GLU A 37 -16.61 -12.47 -3.65
C GLU A 37 -16.03 -11.87 -2.36
N GLU A 38 -15.77 -12.69 -1.33
CA GLU A 38 -15.21 -12.22 -0.05
C GLU A 38 -13.81 -11.61 -0.22
N PHE A 39 -12.95 -12.29 -0.98
CA PHE A 39 -11.61 -11.78 -1.29
C PHE A 39 -11.69 -10.52 -2.15
N TRP A 40 -12.54 -10.54 -3.17
CA TRP A 40 -12.73 -9.41 -4.06
C TRP A 40 -13.21 -8.17 -3.30
N GLY A 41 -14.17 -8.31 -2.40
CA GLY A 41 -14.68 -7.20 -1.58
C GLY A 41 -13.61 -6.62 -0.66
N GLU A 42 -12.83 -7.47 0.00
CA GLU A 42 -11.72 -6.98 0.83
C GLU A 42 -10.63 -6.29 -0.02
N LEU A 43 -10.38 -6.80 -1.23
CA LEU A 43 -9.44 -6.21 -2.17
C LEU A 43 -9.92 -4.85 -2.68
N GLU A 44 -11.21 -4.71 -2.99
CA GLU A 44 -11.82 -3.44 -3.38
C GLU A 44 -11.66 -2.38 -2.29
N LEU A 45 -11.97 -2.74 -1.05
CA LEU A 45 -11.81 -1.86 0.12
C LEU A 45 -10.37 -1.42 0.30
N ALA A 46 -9.43 -2.39 0.32
CA ALA A 46 -8.01 -2.10 0.44
C ALA A 46 -7.50 -1.22 -0.71
N THR A 47 -8.02 -1.43 -1.92
CA THR A 47 -7.68 -0.64 -3.11
C THR A 47 -8.09 0.82 -2.94
N GLY A 48 -9.36 1.08 -2.60
CA GLY A 48 -9.87 2.44 -2.43
C GLY A 48 -9.17 3.21 -1.30
N GLU A 49 -8.91 2.55 -0.17
CA GLU A 49 -8.21 3.13 0.97
C GLU A 49 -6.73 3.44 0.63
N THR A 50 -6.03 2.51 -0.01
CA THR A 50 -4.63 2.69 -0.44
C THR A 50 -4.50 3.82 -1.45
N ALA A 51 -5.45 3.92 -2.38
CA ALA A 51 -5.49 4.96 -3.40
C ALA A 51 -5.54 6.37 -2.81
N GLY A 52 -6.39 6.55 -1.80
CA GLY A 52 -6.56 7.83 -1.11
C GLY A 52 -5.23 8.34 -0.58
N ILE A 53 -4.41 7.45 0.01
CA ILE A 53 -3.10 7.80 0.58
C ILE A 53 -2.05 7.94 -0.52
N LEU A 54 -2.03 7.05 -1.51
CA LEU A 54 -1.05 7.08 -2.61
C LEU A 54 -1.14 8.38 -3.42
N LEU A 55 -2.31 9.00 -3.51
CA LEU A 55 -2.52 10.27 -4.22
C LEU A 55 -2.05 11.51 -3.43
N SER A 56 -1.69 11.38 -2.15
CA SER A 56 -1.40 12.51 -1.24
C SER A 56 -0.22 12.29 -0.29
N TYR A 57 0.52 11.18 -0.41
CA TYR A 57 1.60 10.79 0.51
C TYR A 57 2.73 11.82 0.64
N ASP A 58 2.95 12.65 -0.38
CA ASP A 58 3.98 13.68 -0.49
C ASP A 58 3.69 14.93 0.36
N ASN A 59 2.50 15.01 0.96
CA ASN A 59 2.16 16.03 1.93
C ASN A 59 2.44 15.53 3.36
N ILE A 60 3.47 16.07 4.02
CA ILE A 60 3.90 15.67 5.37
C ILE A 60 2.77 15.77 6.41
N ASP A 61 1.99 16.86 6.40
CA ASP A 61 0.86 17.01 7.33
C ASP A 61 -0.22 15.95 7.11
N HIS A 62 -0.39 15.53 5.85
CA HIS A 62 -1.32 14.45 5.50
C HIS A 62 -0.76 13.08 5.92
N LEU A 63 0.54 12.85 5.74
CA LEU A 63 1.21 11.62 6.13
C LEU A 63 1.12 11.37 7.64
N ILE A 64 1.35 12.41 8.46
CA ILE A 64 1.21 12.33 9.91
C ILE A 64 -0.23 11.93 10.30
N LYS A 65 -1.23 12.54 9.67
CA LYS A 65 -2.65 12.26 9.93
C LYS A 65 -3.11 10.90 9.42
N THR A 66 -2.45 10.35 8.42
CA THR A 66 -2.79 9.06 7.81
C THR A 66 -1.98 7.90 8.35
N LYS A 67 -1.09 8.10 9.34
CA LYS A 67 -0.31 7.02 9.96
C LYS A 67 -1.20 5.94 10.57
N ASP A 68 -2.20 6.32 11.35
CA ASP A 68 -3.15 5.36 11.95
C ASP A 68 -3.94 4.59 10.88
N TYR A 69 -4.23 5.26 9.76
CA TYR A 69 -4.86 4.63 8.59
C TYR A 69 -3.94 3.64 7.88
N LEU A 70 -2.64 3.95 7.75
CA LEU A 70 -1.64 3.02 7.23
C LEU A 70 -1.51 1.79 8.14
N ASP A 71 -1.58 1.98 9.47
CA ASP A 71 -1.53 0.87 10.42
C ASP A 71 -2.79 0.00 10.34
N PHE A 72 -3.96 0.61 10.13
CA PHE A 72 -5.17 -0.13 9.83
C PHE A 72 -5.04 -0.95 8.53
N LEU A 73 -4.50 -0.36 7.45
CA LEU A 73 -4.26 -1.07 6.19
C LEU A 73 -3.35 -2.30 6.38
N GLU A 74 -2.25 -2.15 7.11
CA GLU A 74 -1.31 -3.25 7.33
C GLU A 74 -1.85 -4.31 8.32
N LEU A 75 -2.44 -3.88 9.43
CA LEU A 75 -2.83 -4.80 10.51
C LEU A 75 -4.18 -5.49 10.28
N VAL A 76 -5.08 -4.83 9.54
CA VAL A 76 -6.43 -5.32 9.28
C VAL A 76 -6.57 -5.77 7.84
N ARG A 77 -6.45 -4.86 6.86
CA ARG A 77 -6.71 -5.19 5.44
C ARG A 77 -5.75 -6.25 4.92
N MET A 78 -4.45 -6.04 5.12
CA MET A 78 -3.44 -7.00 4.65
C MET A 78 -3.54 -8.35 5.35
N LYS A 79 -3.94 -8.37 6.63
CA LYS A 79 -4.21 -9.61 7.35
C LYS A 79 -5.41 -10.36 6.76
N ASN A 80 -6.52 -9.65 6.50
CA ASN A 80 -7.71 -10.24 5.91
C ASN A 80 -7.42 -10.77 4.51
N LEU A 81 -6.77 -9.98 3.64
CA LEU A 81 -6.37 -10.39 2.30
C LEU A 81 -5.50 -11.64 2.32
N LYS A 82 -4.49 -11.71 3.19
CA LYS A 82 -3.63 -12.91 3.33
C LYS A 82 -4.47 -14.13 3.72
N ASN A 83 -5.31 -14.00 4.75
CA ASN A 83 -6.15 -15.11 5.22
C ASN A 83 -7.16 -15.58 4.17
N LEU A 84 -7.69 -14.66 3.35
CA LEU A 84 -8.64 -14.99 2.28
C LEU A 84 -7.93 -15.57 1.05
N ALA A 85 -6.73 -15.07 0.71
CA ALA A 85 -5.89 -15.62 -0.35
C ALA A 85 -5.53 -17.09 -0.11
N GLU A 86 -5.36 -17.50 1.15
CA GLU A 86 -5.10 -18.91 1.51
C GLU A 86 -6.27 -19.85 1.22
N LYS A 87 -7.48 -19.31 1.04
CA LYS A 87 -8.71 -20.10 0.82
C LYS A 87 -9.11 -20.23 -0.65
N ILE A 88 -8.45 -19.48 -1.54
CA ILE A 88 -8.77 -19.43 -2.97
C ILE A 88 -7.51 -19.65 -3.80
N ASN A 89 -7.65 -20.19 -5.00
CA ASN A 89 -6.55 -20.24 -5.95
C ASN A 89 -6.50 -18.96 -6.78
N LEU A 90 -5.68 -17.99 -6.36
CA LEU A 90 -5.55 -16.70 -7.06
C LEU A 90 -5.08 -16.82 -8.51
N GLU A 91 -4.41 -17.92 -8.88
CA GLU A 91 -3.99 -18.16 -10.27
C GLU A 91 -5.18 -18.30 -11.23
N ASP A 92 -6.34 -18.73 -10.73
CA ASP A 92 -7.58 -18.82 -11.51
C ASP A 92 -8.19 -17.43 -11.80
N TYR A 93 -7.70 -16.38 -11.11
CA TYR A 93 -8.18 -15.00 -11.24
C TYR A 93 -7.02 -14.02 -11.48
N PRO A 94 -6.40 -14.01 -12.67
CA PRO A 94 -5.16 -13.28 -12.92
C PRO A 94 -5.22 -11.78 -12.63
N GLN A 95 -6.34 -11.12 -12.96
CA GLN A 95 -6.53 -9.69 -12.68
C GLN A 95 -6.58 -9.42 -11.17
N MET A 96 -7.35 -10.24 -10.44
CA MET A 96 -7.49 -10.13 -8.99
C MET A 96 -6.16 -10.42 -8.28
N HIS A 97 -5.41 -11.40 -8.77
CA HIS A 97 -4.06 -11.68 -8.28
C HIS A 97 -3.10 -10.52 -8.51
N LEU A 98 -3.09 -9.93 -9.72
CA LEU A 98 -2.27 -8.76 -10.01
C LEU A 98 -2.61 -7.58 -9.10
N ASN A 99 -3.91 -7.32 -8.90
CA ASN A 99 -4.39 -6.28 -8.01
C ASN A 99 -3.97 -6.53 -6.55
N TYR A 100 -4.05 -7.78 -6.08
CA TYR A 100 -3.57 -8.15 -4.75
C TYR A 100 -2.08 -7.88 -4.58
N LEU A 101 -1.24 -8.28 -5.54
CA LEU A 101 0.20 -8.03 -5.51
C LEU A 101 0.50 -6.52 -5.54
N PHE A 102 -0.20 -5.78 -6.38
CA PHE A 102 -0.05 -4.34 -6.50
C PHE A 102 -0.39 -3.62 -5.19
N ILE A 103 -1.55 -3.91 -4.59
CA ILE A 103 -2.02 -3.26 -3.37
C ILE A 103 -1.16 -3.65 -2.16
N SER A 104 -0.83 -4.93 -2.03
CA SER A 104 0.06 -5.38 -0.95
C SER A 104 1.43 -4.73 -1.02
N HIS A 105 1.99 -4.57 -2.21
CA HIS A 105 3.26 -3.86 -2.39
C HIS A 105 3.14 -2.36 -2.08
N ALA A 106 2.07 -1.71 -2.54
CA ALA A 106 1.83 -0.29 -2.29
C ALA A 106 1.68 0.02 -0.79
N ILE A 107 0.93 -0.79 -0.04
CA ILE A 107 0.78 -0.64 1.42
C ILE A 107 2.13 -0.75 2.12
N GLY A 108 2.93 -1.78 1.79
CA GLY A 108 4.24 -1.98 2.40
C GLY A 108 5.23 -0.83 2.12
N LEU A 109 5.20 -0.26 0.92
CA LEU A 109 6.00 0.91 0.57
C LEU A 109 5.55 2.17 1.29
N LEU A 110 4.24 2.42 1.39
CA LEU A 110 3.70 3.57 2.13
C LEU A 110 4.05 3.49 3.61
N GLN A 111 3.98 2.29 4.22
CA GLN A 111 4.45 2.05 5.59
C GLN A 111 5.94 2.36 5.74
N SER A 112 6.77 1.83 4.84
CA SER A 112 8.22 2.06 4.86
C SER A 112 8.57 3.55 4.70
N TYR A 113 7.89 4.23 3.78
CA TYR A 113 8.01 5.67 3.56
C TYR A 113 7.64 6.46 4.83
N SER A 114 6.47 6.16 5.41
CA SER A 114 5.98 6.83 6.61
C SER A 114 6.94 6.69 7.79
N LEU A 115 7.46 5.49 8.02
CA LEU A 115 8.43 5.23 9.09
C LEU A 115 9.74 6.02 8.92
N LEU A 116 10.28 6.08 7.70
CA LEU A 116 11.51 6.81 7.41
C LEU A 116 11.34 8.32 7.56
N VAL A 117 10.24 8.87 7.04
CA VAL A 117 9.95 10.32 7.13
C VAL A 117 9.68 10.74 8.57
N LEU A 118 8.88 9.97 9.32
CA LEU A 118 8.60 10.28 10.73
C LEU A 118 9.85 10.16 11.61
N LYS A 119 10.73 9.19 11.33
CA LYS A 119 12.02 9.07 12.00
C LYS A 119 12.88 10.31 11.74
N ASP A 120 12.97 10.77 10.49
CA ASP A 120 13.75 11.96 10.14
C ASP A 120 13.19 13.23 10.82
N ILE A 121 11.87 13.42 10.83
CA ILE A 121 11.23 14.53 11.56
C ILE A 121 11.62 14.49 13.05
N SER A 122 11.48 13.33 13.70
CA SER A 122 11.79 13.19 15.13
C SER A 122 13.26 13.45 15.48
N ASN A 123 14.18 13.20 14.55
CA ASN A 123 15.61 13.44 14.75
C ASN A 123 16.01 14.91 14.54
N ASN A 124 15.21 15.68 13.80
CA ASN A 124 15.47 17.09 13.49
C ASN A 124 14.77 18.07 14.44
N GLU A 125 13.88 17.59 15.33
CA GLU A 125 13.21 18.40 16.37
C GLU A 125 13.96 18.39 17.74
N ILE A 126 15.26 18.05 17.78
CA ILE A 126 16.12 18.01 18.98
C ILE A 126 17.26 19.03 18.89
#